data_AF-A0A9E1JE88-F1
#
_entry.id   AF-A0A9E1JE88-F1
#
_cell.length_a   1.000
_cell.length_b   1.000
_cell.length_c   1.000
_cell.angle_alpha   90.00
_cell.angle_beta   90.00
_cell.angle_gamma   90.00
#
_symmetry.space_group_name_H-M   'P 1'
#
loop_
_entity.id
_entity.type
_entity.pdbx_description
1 polymer ?
#
loop_
_entity_poly.entity_id
_entity_poly.type
_entity_poly.pdbx_seq_one_letter_code
_entity_poly.pdbx_strand_id
1 'polypeptide(L)'
;WIRGYLMSVPSVALFFAAGGWVGVSALAVVWVVSNFELEALNYLEHYGLIRVKDQPIDYRHNWDNNTLFTSWFFIEIGRQADHHDRGETHFWELENVGAPNTGWGYFTIFALALVPPIWHWYMRKRLATWDEKFATIEEKVIAARINKEVGYEGTSFDGDELSFPVEN
;
A
#
# COMPACT_ATOMS: atom_id res chain seq x y z
N TRP A 1 18.08 -11.60 9.76
CA TRP A 1 19.13 -10.57 9.64
C TRP A 1 20.46 -11.12 9.11
N ILE A 2 21.24 -11.91 9.87
CA ILE A 2 22.59 -12.38 9.44
C ILE A 2 22.58 -13.12 8.09
N ARG A 3 21.64 -14.06 7.88
CA ARG A 3 21.50 -14.78 6.62
C ARG A 3 21.25 -13.85 5.42
N GLY A 4 20.44 -12.80 5.60
CA GLY A 4 20.15 -11.83 4.54
C GLY A 4 21.37 -11.00 4.16
N TYR A 5 22.15 -10.55 5.14
CA TYR A 5 23.42 -9.86 4.88
C TYR A 5 24.44 -10.76 4.19
N LEU A 6 24.50 -12.05 4.54
CA LEU A 6 25.38 -13.00 3.84
C LEU A 6 24.94 -13.23 2.39
N MET A 7 23.64 -13.17 2.10
CA MET A 7 23.11 -13.29 0.73
C MET A 7 23.45 -12.08 -0.15
N SER A 8 23.77 -10.91 0.41
CA SER A 8 24.16 -9.74 -0.39
C SER A 8 25.65 -9.71 -0.77
N VAL A 9 26.51 -10.45 -0.05
CA VAL A 9 27.97 -10.52 -0.30
C VAL A 9 28.31 -10.90 -1.75
N PRO A 10 27.71 -11.94 -2.37
CA PRO A 10 27.99 -12.27 -3.76
C PRO A 10 27.69 -11.11 -4.72
N SER A 11 26.57 -10.42 -4.54
CA SER A 11 26.19 -9.27 -5.40
C SER A 11 27.18 -8.12 -5.24
N VAL A 12 27.60 -7.80 -4.01
CA VAL A 12 28.62 -6.76 -3.78
C VAL A 12 29.95 -7.14 -4.43
N ALA A 13 30.39 -8.39 -4.28
CA ALA A 13 31.62 -8.89 -4.90
C ALA A 13 31.56 -8.83 -6.44
N LEU A 14 30.43 -9.21 -7.04
CA LEU A 14 30.22 -9.14 -8.48
C LEU A 14 30.28 -7.70 -9.01
N PHE A 15 29.60 -6.76 -8.36
CA PHE A 15 29.63 -5.34 -8.76
C PHE A 15 31.01 -4.72 -8.55
N PHE A 16 31.72 -5.08 -7.48
CA PHE A 16 33.10 -4.65 -7.27
C PHE A 16 34.04 -5.24 -8.34
N ALA A 17 33.89 -6.52 -8.69
CA ALA A 17 34.70 -7.14 -9.74
C ALA A 17 34.47 -6.51 -11.12
N ALA A 18 33.23 -6.10 -11.42
CA ALA A 18 32.87 -5.50 -12.70
C ALA A 18 33.29 -4.03 -12.83
N GLY A 19 33.22 -3.24 -11.75
CA GLY A 19 33.40 -1.77 -11.83
C GLY A 19 34.08 -1.14 -10.62
N GLY A 20 34.70 -1.94 -9.75
CA GLY A 20 35.30 -1.47 -8.51
C GLY A 20 34.30 -0.71 -7.63
N TRP A 21 34.75 0.39 -7.04
CA TRP A 21 33.92 1.26 -6.21
C TRP A 21 32.79 1.96 -6.98
N VAL A 22 32.92 2.17 -8.29
CA VAL A 22 31.84 2.70 -9.13
C VAL A 22 30.71 1.68 -9.24
N GLY A 23 31.06 0.40 -9.45
CA GLY A 23 30.08 -0.69 -9.43
C GLY A 23 29.36 -0.80 -8.08
N VAL A 24 30.10 -0.75 -6.97
CA VAL A 24 29.50 -0.76 -5.61
C VAL A 24 28.58 0.44 -5.39
N SER A 25 28.97 1.63 -5.87
CA SER A 25 28.14 2.84 -5.77
C SER A 25 26.84 2.71 -6.56
N ALA A 26 26.90 2.14 -7.77
CA ALA A 26 25.71 1.85 -8.57
C ALA A 26 24.76 0.87 -7.86
N LEU A 27 25.31 -0.21 -7.27
CA LEU A 27 24.53 -1.15 -6.46
C LEU A 27 23.86 -0.47 -5.26
N ALA A 28 24.58 0.42 -4.57
CA ALA A 28 24.03 1.17 -3.44
C ALA A 28 22.85 2.07 -3.86
N VAL A 29 22.94 2.72 -5.03
CA VAL A 29 21.81 3.50 -5.59
C VAL A 29 20.61 2.60 -5.86
N VAL A 30 20.81 1.44 -6.50
CA VAL A 30 19.74 0.46 -6.74
C VAL A 30 19.07 0.06 -5.42
N TRP A 31 19.86 -0.28 -4.40
CA TRP A 31 19.31 -0.64 -3.09
C TRP A 31 18.50 0.48 -2.43
N VAL A 32 18.97 1.73 -2.52
CA VAL A 32 18.23 2.87 -1.96
C VAL A 32 16.91 3.06 -2.69
N VAL A 33 16.92 3.03 -4.02
CA VAL A 33 15.71 3.19 -4.85
C VAL A 33 14.73 2.05 -4.58
N SER A 34 15.18 0.79 -4.59
CA SER A 34 14.31 -0.36 -4.36
C SER A 34 13.71 -0.38 -2.94
N ASN A 35 14.47 0.00 -1.91
CA ASN A 35 13.91 0.12 -0.56
C ASN A 35 12.89 1.26 -0.48
N PHE A 36 13.16 2.40 -1.13
CA PHE A 36 12.21 3.49 -1.18
C PHE A 36 10.91 3.10 -1.89
N GLU A 37 10.99 2.37 -3.00
CA GLU A 37 9.82 1.86 -3.73
C GLU A 37 9.01 0.87 -2.87
N LEU A 38 9.67 -0.03 -2.16
CA LEU A 38 9.01 -0.98 -1.25
C LEU A 38 8.27 -0.25 -0.12
N GLU A 39 8.91 0.74 0.51
CA GLU A 39 8.26 1.52 1.57
C GLU A 39 7.16 2.43 1.03
N ALA A 40 7.29 2.92 -0.20
CA ALA A 40 6.24 3.68 -0.85
C ALA A 40 5.01 2.82 -1.14
N LEU A 41 5.19 1.59 -1.65
CA LEU A 41 4.09 0.64 -1.86
C LEU A 41 3.42 0.28 -0.53
N ASN A 42 4.20 -0.07 0.50
CA ASN A 42 3.68 -0.31 1.86
C ASN A 42 2.85 0.88 2.36
N TYR A 43 3.36 2.10 2.18
CA TYR A 43 2.65 3.31 2.58
C TYR A 43 1.33 3.46 1.82
N LEU A 44 1.31 3.25 0.50
CA LEU A 44 0.11 3.36 -0.31
C LEU A 44 -0.94 2.29 0.05
N GLU A 45 -0.50 1.05 0.25
CA GLU A 45 -1.34 -0.12 0.53
C GLU A 45 -1.93 -0.09 1.95
N HIS A 46 -1.26 0.52 2.91
CA HIS A 46 -1.71 0.55 4.31
C HIS A 46 -2.10 1.95 4.80
N TYR A 47 -2.25 2.93 3.89
CA TYR A 47 -2.47 4.31 4.27
C TYR A 47 -3.76 4.50 5.08
N GLY A 48 -3.62 4.93 6.34
CA GLY A 48 -4.71 5.41 7.18
C GLY A 48 -5.72 4.35 7.66
N LEU A 49 -5.55 3.09 7.29
CA LEU A 49 -6.41 2.00 7.74
C LEU A 49 -6.07 1.60 9.18
N ILE A 50 -7.09 1.24 9.95
CA ILE A 50 -6.98 0.96 11.39
C ILE A 50 -7.39 -0.48 11.64
N ARG A 51 -6.68 -1.13 12.55
CA ARG A 51 -7.01 -2.46 13.08
C ARG A 51 -7.03 -2.40 14.60
N VAL A 52 -7.97 -3.10 15.22
CA VAL A 52 -7.93 -3.32 16.67
C VAL A 52 -6.65 -4.08 17.04
N LYS A 53 -5.92 -3.57 18.03
CA LYS A 53 -4.67 -4.19 18.47
C LYS A 53 -4.88 -5.67 18.79
N ASP A 54 -3.93 -6.50 18.35
CA ASP A 54 -3.91 -7.95 18.58
C ASP A 54 -5.05 -8.76 17.94
N GLN A 55 -5.90 -8.15 17.09
CA GLN A 55 -6.86 -8.89 16.25
C GLN A 55 -6.21 -9.39 14.95
N PRO A 56 -6.70 -10.48 14.31
CA PRO A 56 -6.16 -10.91 13.03
C PRO A 56 -6.30 -9.82 11.95
N ILE A 57 -5.41 -9.87 10.95
CA ILE A 57 -5.60 -9.12 9.70
C ILE A 57 -6.80 -9.71 8.95
N ASP A 58 -7.43 -8.86 8.15
CA ASP A 58 -8.60 -9.13 7.33
C ASP A 58 -8.39 -8.31 6.04
N TYR A 59 -9.02 -8.71 4.93
CA TYR A 59 -8.96 -8.03 3.65
C TYR A 59 -9.23 -6.54 3.73
N ARG A 60 -10.05 -6.09 4.69
CA ARG A 60 -10.33 -4.67 4.89
C ARG A 60 -9.14 -3.83 5.39
N HIS A 61 -8.06 -4.44 5.84
CA HIS A 61 -6.92 -3.73 6.42
C HIS A 61 -5.84 -3.32 5.40
N ASN A 62 -6.15 -3.45 4.11
CA ASN A 62 -5.26 -3.08 3.01
C ASN A 62 -6.07 -2.39 1.90
N TRP A 63 -5.39 -1.58 1.10
CA TRP A 63 -5.89 -1.03 -0.14
C TRP A 63 -5.43 -1.86 -1.33
N ASP A 64 -6.37 -2.40 -2.07
CA ASP A 64 -6.12 -3.07 -3.34
C ASP A 64 -6.00 -2.07 -4.51
N ASN A 65 -5.34 -2.54 -5.57
CA ASN A 65 -5.25 -1.92 -6.87
C ASN A 65 -5.25 -2.98 -7.98
N ASN A 66 -6.32 -3.04 -8.74
CA ASN A 66 -6.54 -4.04 -9.79
C ASN A 66 -6.68 -3.39 -11.17
N THR A 67 -6.13 -2.18 -11.35
CA THR A 67 -6.11 -1.55 -12.68
C THR A 67 -5.17 -2.34 -13.59
N LEU A 68 -5.60 -2.61 -14.83
CA LEU A 68 -4.86 -3.43 -15.78
C LEU A 68 -3.37 -3.05 -15.90
N PHE A 69 -3.09 -1.75 -16.00
CA PHE A 69 -1.73 -1.24 -16.11
C PHE A 69 -0.89 -1.50 -14.86
N THR A 70 -1.49 -1.35 -13.67
CA THR A 70 -0.83 -1.66 -12.40
C THR A 70 -0.58 -3.16 -12.28
N SER A 71 -1.60 -3.98 -12.52
CA SER A 71 -1.51 -5.44 -12.49
C SER A 71 -0.40 -5.97 -13.39
N TRP A 72 -0.26 -5.45 -14.61
CA TRP A 72 0.79 -5.91 -15.53
C TRP A 72 2.18 -5.47 -15.09
N PHE A 73 2.34 -4.22 -14.70
CA PHE A 73 3.66 -3.68 -14.39
C PHE A 73 4.20 -4.17 -13.05
N PHE A 74 3.32 -4.26 -12.06
CA PHE A 74 3.65 -4.68 -10.72
C PHE A 74 3.34 -6.16 -10.47
N ILE A 75 3.08 -6.95 -11.51
CA ILE A 75 2.96 -8.40 -11.42
C ILE A 75 1.89 -8.78 -10.37
N GLU A 76 0.71 -8.19 -10.52
CA GLU A 76 -0.47 -8.38 -9.65
C GLU A 76 -0.25 -8.06 -8.15
N ILE A 77 0.85 -7.39 -7.75
CA ILE A 77 1.09 -7.01 -6.34
C ILE A 77 -0.08 -6.21 -5.75
N GLY A 78 -0.81 -5.48 -6.59
CA GLY A 78 -1.97 -4.71 -6.14
C GLY A 78 -3.16 -5.54 -5.67
N ARG A 79 -3.14 -6.87 -5.79
CA ARG A 79 -4.08 -7.78 -5.12
C ARG A 79 -3.61 -8.06 -3.69
N GLN A 80 -3.38 -6.98 -2.95
CA GLN A 80 -2.63 -6.98 -1.71
C GLN A 80 -3.37 -7.70 -0.58
N ALA A 81 -4.69 -7.54 -0.52
CA ALA A 81 -5.51 -8.20 0.48
C ALA A 81 -5.43 -9.73 0.37
N ASP A 82 -5.56 -10.26 -0.85
CA ASP A 82 -5.45 -11.69 -1.12
C ASP A 82 -4.02 -12.21 -0.93
N HIS A 83 -3.01 -11.43 -1.33
CA HIS A 83 -1.61 -11.74 -1.05
C HIS A 83 -1.35 -11.82 0.47
N HIS A 84 -1.91 -10.93 1.29
CA HIS A 84 -1.68 -11.00 2.73
C HIS A 84 -2.36 -12.18 3.42
N ASP A 85 -3.49 -12.65 2.91
CA ASP A 85 -4.15 -13.85 3.43
C ASP A 85 -3.48 -15.13 2.91
N ARG A 86 -3.18 -15.17 1.61
CA ARG A 86 -2.64 -16.33 0.90
C ARG A 86 -1.24 -16.04 0.33
N GLY A 87 -0.30 -15.59 1.16
CA GLY A 87 1.00 -15.07 0.72
C GLY A 87 1.94 -16.01 -0.03
N GLU A 88 1.68 -17.31 0.02
CA GLU A 88 2.40 -18.34 -0.76
C GLU A 88 1.80 -18.56 -2.16
N THR A 89 0.71 -17.87 -2.49
CA THR A 89 0.02 -17.98 -3.79
C THR A 89 0.82 -17.28 -4.87
N HIS A 90 0.90 -17.91 -6.04
CA HIS A 90 1.59 -17.30 -7.17
C HIS A 90 0.82 -16.06 -7.64
N PHE A 91 1.52 -15.05 -8.16
CA PHE A 91 0.90 -13.79 -8.52
C PHE A 91 -0.23 -13.93 -9.57
N TRP A 92 -0.18 -14.93 -10.45
CA TRP A 92 -1.21 -15.19 -11.47
C TRP A 92 -2.46 -15.91 -10.92
N GLU A 93 -2.40 -16.39 -9.68
CA GLU A 93 -3.50 -17.04 -8.96
C GLU A 93 -4.18 -16.10 -7.96
N LEU A 94 -3.68 -14.87 -7.82
CA LEU A 94 -4.26 -13.87 -6.91
C LEU A 94 -5.63 -13.40 -7.43
N GLU A 95 -6.58 -13.29 -6.52
CA GLU A 95 -7.98 -12.95 -6.78
C GLU A 95 -8.33 -11.57 -6.22
N ASN A 96 -9.40 -10.97 -6.75
CA ASN A 96 -9.97 -9.78 -6.15
C ASN A 96 -10.98 -10.21 -5.09
N VAL A 97 -10.62 -10.00 -3.82
CA VAL A 97 -11.37 -10.47 -2.65
C VAL A 97 -12.36 -9.43 -2.10
N GLY A 98 -12.65 -8.38 -2.88
CA GLY A 98 -13.58 -7.32 -2.48
C GLY A 98 -13.03 -6.38 -1.41
N ALA A 99 -11.69 -6.28 -1.31
CA ALA A 99 -11.02 -5.36 -0.40
C ALA A 99 -11.24 -3.88 -0.81
N PRO A 100 -11.06 -2.94 0.13
CA PRO A 100 -11.03 -1.51 -0.17
C PRO A 100 -10.04 -1.23 -1.30
N ASN A 101 -10.39 -0.35 -2.24
CA ASN A 101 -9.55 -0.09 -3.42
C ASN A 101 -9.34 1.42 -3.59
N THR A 102 -8.11 1.82 -3.93
CA THR A 102 -7.80 3.25 -4.12
C THR A 102 -8.48 3.82 -5.37
N GLY A 103 -8.73 2.99 -6.38
CA GLY A 103 -9.41 3.30 -7.64
C GLY A 103 -8.47 3.71 -8.77
N TRP A 104 -7.43 4.51 -8.50
CA TRP A 104 -6.42 4.86 -9.52
C TRP A 104 -5.18 3.98 -9.39
N GLY A 105 -4.55 3.66 -10.52
CA GLY A 105 -3.35 2.82 -10.57
C GLY A 105 -2.15 3.34 -9.77
N TYR A 106 -1.23 2.44 -9.41
CA TYR A 106 -0.09 2.73 -8.53
C TYR A 106 0.79 3.87 -9.02
N PHE A 107 1.08 3.96 -10.31
CA PHE A 107 1.84 5.09 -10.85
C PHE A 107 1.18 6.44 -10.56
N THR A 108 -0.14 6.52 -10.74
CA THR A 108 -0.88 7.75 -10.50
C THR A 108 -0.88 8.08 -9.02
N ILE A 109 -1.27 7.13 -8.16
CA ILE A 109 -1.38 7.41 -6.73
C ILE A 109 -0.01 7.63 -6.06
N PHE A 110 1.04 6.98 -6.55
CA PHE A 110 2.42 7.24 -6.14
C PHE A 110 2.81 8.69 -6.46
N ALA A 111 2.53 9.18 -7.66
CA ALA A 111 2.79 10.58 -8.01
C ALA A 111 2.00 11.56 -7.12
N LEU A 112 0.76 11.24 -6.74
CA LEU A 112 -0.01 12.06 -5.79
C LEU A 112 0.60 12.01 -4.39
N ALA A 113 1.06 10.85 -3.93
CA ALA A 113 1.67 10.65 -2.60
C ALA A 113 2.93 11.49 -2.38
N LEU A 114 3.68 11.80 -3.45
CA LEU A 114 4.82 12.71 -3.41
C LEU A 114 4.43 14.17 -3.09
N VAL A 115 3.15 14.53 -3.19
CA VAL A 115 2.61 15.86 -2.88
C VAL A 115 1.54 15.73 -1.78
N PRO A 116 1.92 15.79 -0.48
CA PRO A 116 1.03 15.43 0.63
C PRO A 116 -0.34 16.12 0.63
N PRO A 117 -0.48 17.42 0.33
CA PRO A 117 -1.81 18.06 0.27
C PRO A 117 -2.76 17.40 -0.75
N ILE A 118 -2.25 16.98 -1.90
CA ILE A 118 -3.04 16.33 -2.96
C ILE A 118 -3.38 14.90 -2.55
N TRP A 119 -2.40 14.17 -2.00
CA TRP A 119 -2.62 12.83 -1.44
C TRP A 119 -3.69 12.81 -0.37
N HIS A 120 -3.61 13.73 0.61
CA HIS A 120 -4.59 13.83 1.68
C HIS A 120 -5.97 14.17 1.14
N TRP A 121 -6.08 15.07 0.15
CA TRP A 121 -7.35 15.37 -0.51
C TRP A 121 -7.95 14.12 -1.18
N TYR A 122 -7.13 13.36 -1.91
CA TYR A 122 -7.55 12.16 -2.61
C TYR A 122 -8.00 11.04 -1.65
N MET A 123 -7.16 10.71 -0.67
CA MET A 123 -7.40 9.59 0.24
C MET A 123 -8.50 9.84 1.25
N ARG A 124 -8.77 11.10 1.61
CA ARG A 124 -9.78 11.41 2.62
C ARG A 124 -11.17 10.87 2.26
N LYS A 125 -11.58 10.96 1.00
CA LYS A 125 -12.84 10.36 0.54
C LYS A 125 -12.83 8.84 0.67
N ARG A 126 -11.73 8.18 0.33
CA ARG A 126 -11.60 6.72 0.44
C ARG A 126 -11.64 6.26 1.90
N LEU A 127 -10.97 6.98 2.79
CA LEU A 127 -10.99 6.69 4.23
C LEU A 127 -12.41 6.81 4.80
N ALA A 128 -13.18 7.83 4.41
CA ALA A 128 -14.58 7.96 4.82
C ALA A 128 -15.44 6.79 4.31
N THR A 129 -15.24 6.35 3.07
CA THR A 129 -15.88 5.15 2.53
C THR A 129 -15.50 3.90 3.29
N TRP A 130 -14.23 3.77 3.67
CA TRP A 130 -13.74 2.65 4.46
C TRP A 130 -14.41 2.61 5.83
N ASP A 131 -14.47 3.75 6.52
CA ASP A 131 -15.17 3.88 7.79
C ASP A 131 -16.63 3.44 7.64
N GLU A 132 -17.34 3.90 6.62
CA GLU A 132 -18.75 3.57 6.43
C GLU A 132 -18.97 2.07 6.16
N LYS A 133 -18.24 1.51 5.18
CA LYS A 133 -18.56 0.22 4.56
C LYS A 133 -17.79 -0.97 5.12
N PHE A 134 -16.62 -0.74 5.71
CA PHE A 134 -15.70 -1.81 6.09
C PHE A 134 -15.35 -1.82 7.58
N ALA A 135 -15.23 -0.66 8.21
CA ALA A 135 -14.78 -0.57 9.60
C ALA A 135 -15.77 -1.19 10.60
N THR A 136 -15.25 -1.97 11.53
CA THR A 136 -15.98 -2.46 12.70
C THR A 136 -16.35 -1.32 13.66
N ILE A 137 -17.24 -1.60 14.61
CA ILE A 137 -17.63 -0.61 15.63
C ILE A 137 -16.42 -0.20 16.46
N GLU A 138 -15.57 -1.15 16.81
CA GLU A 138 -14.34 -0.95 17.58
C GLU A 138 -13.32 -0.10 16.79
N GLU A 139 -13.13 -0.38 15.50
CA GLU A 139 -12.28 0.43 14.62
C GLU A 139 -12.78 1.86 14.47
N LYS A 140 -14.10 2.05 14.35
CA LYS A 140 -14.73 3.39 14.32
C LYS A 140 -14.46 4.17 15.61
N VAL A 141 -14.51 3.52 16.77
CA VAL A 141 -14.17 4.15 18.05
C VAL A 141 -12.70 4.56 18.09
N ILE A 142 -11.80 3.73 17.57
CA ILE A 142 -10.37 4.06 17.47
C ILE A 142 -10.17 5.26 16.51
N ALA A 143 -10.79 5.23 15.34
CA ALA A 143 -10.73 6.31 14.35
C ALA A 143 -11.23 7.64 14.93
N ALA A 144 -12.39 7.63 15.60
CA ALA A 144 -12.94 8.81 16.25
C ALA A 144 -12.01 9.39 17.32
N ARG A 145 -11.40 8.53 18.14
CA ARG A 145 -10.41 8.96 19.15
C ARG A 145 -9.17 9.59 18.51
N ILE A 146 -8.60 8.95 17.48
CA ILE A 146 -7.41 9.47 16.80
C ILE A 146 -7.73 10.81 16.12
N ASN A 147 -8.84 10.90 15.39
CA ASN A 147 -9.28 12.12 14.73
C ASN A 147 -9.47 13.27 15.74
N LYS A 148 -9.98 12.99 16.93
CA LYS A 148 -10.04 13.97 18.03
C LYS A 148 -8.67 14.46 18.47
N GLU A 149 -7.76 13.53 18.75
CA GLU A 149 -6.41 13.83 19.26
C GLU A 149 -5.62 14.74 18.30
N VAL A 150 -5.81 14.57 17.00
CA VAL A 150 -5.09 15.34 15.96
C VAL A 150 -5.90 16.51 15.38
N GLY A 151 -7.12 16.76 15.85
CA GLY A 151 -7.95 17.88 15.41
C GLY A 151 -8.66 17.69 14.05
N TYR A 152 -8.92 16.45 13.64
CA TYR A 152 -9.72 16.08 12.47
C TYR A 152 -11.21 15.79 12.79
N GLU A 153 -11.66 16.02 14.03
CA GLU A 153 -13.09 15.89 14.40
C GLU A 153 -14.01 16.74 13.49
N GLY A 154 -15.10 16.16 13.01
CA GLY A 154 -16.14 16.88 12.26
C GLY A 154 -15.83 17.16 10.79
N THR A 155 -14.83 16.51 10.18
CA THR A 155 -14.63 16.60 8.73
C THR A 155 -15.69 15.81 7.96
N SER A 156 -16.91 16.34 7.85
CA SER A 156 -17.92 15.83 6.91
C SER A 156 -17.53 16.20 5.48
N PHE A 157 -17.74 15.28 4.53
CA PHE A 157 -17.56 15.56 3.10
C PHE A 157 -18.90 15.50 2.37
N ASP A 158 -19.32 16.65 1.83
CA ASP A 158 -20.37 16.70 0.83
C ASP A 158 -19.86 16.12 -0.50
N GLY A 159 -20.61 15.18 -1.08
CA GLY A 159 -20.34 14.57 -2.38
C GLY A 159 -20.24 13.05 -2.39
N ASP A 160 -21.19 12.41 -1.70
CA ASP A 160 -21.31 10.98 -1.45
C ASP A 160 -21.91 10.23 -2.65
N GLU A 161 -21.27 10.33 -3.81
CA GLU A 161 -21.54 9.43 -4.94
C GLU A 161 -20.27 8.64 -5.24
N LEU A 162 -20.16 7.48 -4.60
CA LEU A 162 -19.20 6.46 -5.01
C LEU A 162 -19.72 5.79 -6.28
N SER A 163 -19.46 6.43 -7.42
CA SER A 163 -19.69 5.84 -8.73
C SER A 163 -18.56 4.85 -9.06
N PHE A 164 -18.72 3.58 -8.68
CA PHE A 164 -18.35 2.45 -9.52
C PHE A 164 -19.42 1.37 -9.37
N PRO A 165 -19.88 0.76 -10.47
CA PRO A 165 -21.01 -0.15 -10.45
C PRO A 165 -20.65 -1.39 -9.65
N VAL A 166 -21.53 -1.76 -8.71
CA VAL A 166 -21.62 -3.15 -8.26
C VAL A 166 -22.07 -3.94 -9.49
N GLU A 167 -21.19 -4.74 -10.07
CA GLU A 167 -21.61 -5.72 -11.07
C GLU A 167 -22.60 -6.69 -10.40
N ASN A 168 -23.78 -6.82 -11.01
CA ASN A 168 -24.86 -7.73 -10.59
C ASN A 168 -24.47 -9.19 -10.74
#